data_AF-A0A974AF86-F1
#
_entry.id   AF-A0A974AF86-F1
#
_cell.length_a   1.000
_cell.length_b   1.000
_cell.length_c   1.000
_cell.angle_alpha   90.00
_cell.angle_beta   90.00
_cell.angle_gamma   90.00
#
_symmetry.space_group_name_H-M   'P 1'
#
loop_
_entity.id
_entity.type
_entity.pdbx_description
1 polymer ?
#
loop_
_entity_poly.entity_id
_entity_poly.type
_entity_poly.pdbx_seq_one_letter_code
_entity_poly.pdbx_strand_id
1 'polypeptide(L)'
;MIRKRYAILALGALVASFISPAFAQGPGFGGGGGAGQMGVISALCAKEIDTFCAATPRGPAAWVCLNGRQKDLGETCLAAVEGTGPDMGPGMGPVARLCMTEIAEHCAGIEHGTGLVRQCLETSRSKLSEGCRLALDNTGWGRRRGASFQ
;
A
#
# COMPACT_ATOMS: atom_id res chain seq x y z
N MET A 1 -1.99 43.80 49.99
CA MET A 1 -1.09 43.61 51.15
C MET A 1 -1.20 42.16 51.58
N ILE A 2 -0.30 41.23 51.20
CA ILE A 2 0.86 40.68 51.96
C ILE A 2 0.78 39.16 51.62
N ARG A 3 1.50 38.58 50.66
CA ARG A 3 2.93 38.18 50.63
C ARG A 3 3.46 37.74 52.00
N LYS A 4 3.54 36.42 52.26
CA LYS A 4 4.45 35.69 53.21
C LYS A 4 3.77 34.40 53.73
N ARG A 5 4.36 33.21 53.92
CA ARG A 5 5.75 32.68 53.96
C ARG A 5 5.67 31.19 53.62
N TYR A 6 6.49 30.67 52.71
CA TYR A 6 7.68 29.88 53.08
C TYR A 6 7.44 28.94 54.26
N ALA A 7 7.02 27.71 53.96
CA ALA A 7 7.32 26.55 54.79
C ALA A 7 8.20 25.62 53.96
N ILE A 8 9.44 26.07 53.76
CA ILE A 8 10.55 25.23 53.31
C ILE A 8 10.83 24.30 54.50
N LEU A 9 10.35 23.06 54.43
CA LEU A 9 10.87 21.96 55.24
C LEU A 9 11.60 21.02 54.30
N ALA A 10 12.80 21.45 53.91
CA ALA A 10 13.82 20.60 53.33
C ALA A 10 14.52 19.88 54.48
N LEU A 11 14.37 18.56 54.58
CA LEU A 11 15.31 17.64 55.22
C LEU A 11 15.00 16.23 54.71
N GLY A 12 15.66 15.85 53.63
CA GLY A 12 15.54 14.52 53.00
C GLY A 12 16.45 14.47 51.78
N ALA A 13 17.71 14.12 52.02
CA ALA A 13 18.80 14.17 51.05
C ALA A 13 18.72 13.10 49.96
N LEU A 14 19.26 13.45 48.79
CA LEU A 14 19.89 12.58 47.78
C LEU A 14 19.01 11.58 47.00
N VAL A 15 18.40 12.03 45.89
CA VAL A 15 18.44 11.29 44.62
C VAL A 15 18.54 12.28 43.44
N ALA A 16 19.68 12.26 42.77
CA ALA A 16 20.01 12.70 41.42
C ALA A 16 19.05 13.70 40.71
N SER A 17 19.52 14.95 40.59
CA SER A 17 19.47 15.59 39.27
C SER A 17 20.26 14.73 38.29
N PHE A 18 19.76 14.60 37.06
CA PHE A 18 20.35 14.04 35.83
C PHE A 18 19.57 12.87 35.22
N ILE A 19 18.95 13.20 34.07
CA ILE A 19 18.77 12.37 32.88
C ILE A 19 17.73 11.24 32.99
N SER A 20 16.62 11.40 32.27
CA SER A 20 15.94 10.34 31.54
C SER A 20 14.88 10.94 30.61
N PRO A 21 14.63 10.35 29.43
CA PRO A 21 15.27 10.79 28.19
C PRO A 21 14.25 11.23 27.14
N ALA A 22 14.77 11.91 26.11
CA ALA A 22 14.14 11.95 24.80
C ALA A 22 14.05 10.52 24.24
N PHE A 23 12.94 9.81 24.39
CA PHE A 23 12.61 8.62 23.58
C PHE A 23 11.10 8.32 23.64
N ALA A 24 10.37 8.94 22.72
CA ALA A 24 9.28 8.26 22.03
C ALA A 24 9.33 8.57 20.52
N GLN A 25 10.55 8.69 19.99
CA GLN A 25 10.83 8.25 18.63
C GLN A 25 11.09 6.75 18.74
N GLY A 26 10.00 5.99 18.84
CA GLY A 26 10.06 4.60 18.41
C GLY A 26 10.53 4.58 16.95
N PRO A 27 11.15 3.49 16.47
CA PRO A 27 11.26 3.21 15.05
C PRO A 27 9.84 2.97 14.52
N GLY A 28 9.07 4.06 14.41
CA GLY A 28 7.83 4.11 13.67
C GLY A 28 8.23 4.08 12.21
N PHE A 29 8.29 2.85 11.70
CA PHE A 29 8.22 2.44 10.31
C PHE A 29 7.92 3.61 9.37
N GLY A 30 8.89 3.91 8.50
CA GLY A 30 8.71 4.88 7.43
C GLY A 30 7.44 4.58 6.65
N GLY A 31 6.43 5.42 6.84
CA GLY A 31 5.21 5.43 6.03
C GLY A 31 5.34 6.39 4.85
N GLY A 32 6.48 6.35 4.16
CA GLY A 32 6.65 7.05 2.89
C GLY A 32 6.04 6.23 1.77
N GLY A 33 4.89 6.65 1.23
CA GLY A 33 4.49 6.22 -0.11
C GLY A 33 3.03 5.81 -0.29
N GLY A 34 2.16 6.81 -0.50
CA GLY A 34 1.15 6.77 -1.56
C GLY A 34 -0.08 5.88 -1.38
N ALA A 35 -1.20 6.38 -1.91
CA ALA A 35 -2.40 5.60 -2.19
C ALA A 35 -2.17 4.53 -3.29
N GLY A 36 -1.20 3.62 -3.11
CA GLY A 36 -0.53 2.89 -4.21
C GLY A 36 -0.83 1.40 -4.38
N GLN A 37 -1.68 0.80 -3.56
CA GLN A 37 -2.12 -0.60 -3.74
C GLN A 37 -3.63 -0.76 -3.63
N MET A 38 -4.29 -0.03 -2.73
CA MET A 38 -5.75 -0.09 -2.58
C MET A 38 -6.53 0.46 -3.79
N GLY A 39 -5.92 1.38 -4.56
CA GLY A 39 -6.54 1.92 -5.77
C GLY A 39 -6.82 0.86 -6.84
N VAL A 40 -5.96 -0.16 -6.90
CA VAL A 40 -6.07 -1.30 -7.84
C VAL A 40 -7.35 -2.08 -7.62
N ILE A 41 -7.66 -2.45 -6.36
CA ILE A 41 -8.86 -3.23 -6.06
C ILE A 41 -10.10 -2.42 -6.43
N SER A 42 -10.15 -1.15 -6.07
CA SER A 42 -11.30 -0.31 -6.43
C SER A 42 -11.46 -0.10 -7.94
N ALA A 43 -10.37 -0.08 -8.70
CA ALA A 43 -10.42 0.10 -10.16
C ALA A 43 -10.79 -1.20 -10.89
N LEU A 44 -10.23 -2.34 -10.45
CA LEU A 44 -10.38 -3.63 -11.12
C LEU A 44 -11.60 -4.43 -10.67
N CYS A 45 -12.06 -4.21 -9.44
CA CYS A 45 -13.17 -4.94 -8.83
C CYS A 45 -14.42 -4.10 -8.65
N ALA A 46 -14.55 -2.95 -9.32
CA ALA A 46 -15.68 -2.04 -9.10
C ALA A 46 -17.04 -2.76 -9.25
N LYS A 47 -17.19 -3.55 -10.33
CA LYS A 47 -18.42 -4.29 -10.63
C LYS A 47 -18.72 -5.34 -9.57
N GLU A 48 -17.72 -6.10 -9.14
CA GLU A 48 -17.84 -7.15 -8.12
C GLU A 48 -18.11 -6.56 -6.74
N ILE A 49 -17.52 -5.41 -6.44
CA ILE A 49 -17.79 -4.68 -5.20
C ILE A 49 -19.24 -4.22 -5.17
N ASP A 50 -19.77 -3.63 -6.24
CA ASP A 50 -21.17 -3.18 -6.26
C ASP A 50 -22.17 -4.33 -6.29
N THR A 51 -21.84 -5.44 -6.95
CA THR A 51 -22.73 -6.61 -7.03
C THR A 51 -22.74 -7.41 -5.73
N PHE A 52 -21.57 -7.60 -5.12
CA PHE A 52 -21.41 -8.58 -4.06
C PHE A 52 -20.93 -7.97 -2.73
N CYS A 53 -20.18 -6.86 -2.73
CA CYS A 53 -19.70 -6.17 -1.52
C CYS A 53 -20.38 -4.80 -1.26
N ALA A 54 -21.59 -4.54 -1.75
CA ALA A 54 -22.20 -3.21 -1.69
C ALA A 54 -22.28 -2.60 -0.28
N ALA A 55 -22.51 -3.44 0.74
CA ALA A 55 -22.58 -3.03 2.14
C ALA A 55 -21.21 -3.00 2.86
N THR A 56 -20.11 -3.32 2.17
CA THR A 56 -18.78 -3.41 2.77
C THR A 56 -18.05 -2.07 2.66
N PRO A 57 -17.46 -1.56 3.74
CA PRO A 57 -16.66 -0.35 3.66
C PRO A 57 -15.46 -0.54 2.71
N ARG A 58 -15.22 0.48 1.87
CA ARG A 58 -14.07 0.50 0.95
C ARG A 58 -12.76 0.45 1.75
N GLY A 59 -11.72 -0.13 1.15
CA GLY A 59 -10.42 -0.33 1.79
C GLY A 59 -10.18 -1.79 2.20
N PRO A 60 -9.49 -2.08 3.31
CA PRO A 60 -9.13 -3.44 3.71
C PRO A 60 -10.33 -4.38 3.85
N ALA A 61 -11.47 -3.86 4.34
CA ALA A 61 -12.69 -4.64 4.48
C ALA A 61 -13.25 -5.11 3.12
N ALA A 62 -13.20 -4.25 2.09
CA ALA A 62 -13.60 -4.62 0.74
C ALA A 62 -12.74 -5.75 0.18
N TRP A 63 -11.42 -5.73 0.44
CA TRP A 63 -10.54 -6.83 0.09
C TRP A 63 -10.95 -8.14 0.77
N VAL A 64 -11.22 -8.13 2.08
CA VAL A 64 -11.66 -9.34 2.82
C VAL A 64 -12.95 -9.91 2.23
N CYS A 65 -13.91 -9.05 1.91
CA CYS A 65 -15.16 -9.44 1.30
C CYS A 65 -14.96 -10.09 -0.09
N LEU A 66 -14.09 -9.52 -0.93
CA LEU A 66 -13.76 -10.08 -2.24
C LEU A 66 -12.95 -11.38 -2.12
N ASN A 67 -11.99 -11.44 -1.20
CA ASN A 67 -11.16 -12.60 -0.94
C ASN A 67 -11.99 -13.83 -0.51
N GLY A 68 -13.09 -13.63 0.22
CA GLY A 68 -14.03 -14.70 0.56
C GLY A 68 -14.84 -15.24 -0.63
N ARG A 69 -14.80 -14.57 -1.79
CA ARG A 69 -15.61 -14.89 -2.98
C ARG A 69 -14.80 -14.98 -4.25
N GLN A 70 -13.53 -15.34 -4.15
CA GLN A 70 -12.61 -15.48 -5.30
C GLN A 70 -13.22 -16.22 -6.50
N LYS A 71 -13.99 -17.29 -6.25
CA LYS A 71 -14.67 -18.09 -7.28
C LYS A 71 -15.75 -17.34 -8.08
N ASP A 72 -16.28 -16.25 -7.52
CA ASP A 72 -17.34 -15.42 -8.10
C ASP A 72 -16.78 -14.11 -8.71
N LEU A 73 -15.46 -13.92 -8.67
CA LEU A 73 -14.77 -12.75 -9.23
C LEU A 73 -14.35 -13.00 -10.68
N GLY A 74 -14.33 -11.94 -11.50
CA GLY A 74 -13.66 -11.98 -12.80
C GLY A 74 -12.14 -12.13 -12.67
N GLU A 75 -11.48 -12.63 -13.72
CA GLU A 75 -10.04 -12.93 -13.75
C GLU A 75 -9.16 -11.75 -13.33
N THR A 76 -9.49 -10.54 -13.80
CA THR A 76 -8.80 -9.29 -13.44
C THR A 76 -8.98 -8.90 -11.99
N CYS A 77 -10.20 -9.05 -11.44
CA CYS A 77 -10.46 -8.76 -10.04
C CYS A 77 -9.83 -9.81 -9.11
N LEU A 78 -9.89 -11.08 -9.49
CA LEU A 78 -9.26 -12.17 -8.75
C LEU A 78 -7.74 -11.95 -8.62
N ALA A 79 -7.06 -11.69 -9.74
CA ALA A 79 -5.63 -11.43 -9.73
C ALA A 79 -5.27 -10.15 -8.97
N ALA A 80 -6.15 -9.13 -8.96
CA ALA A 80 -6.00 -7.95 -8.13
C ALA A 80 -6.08 -8.27 -6.63
N VAL A 81 -7.08 -9.06 -6.22
CA VAL A 81 -7.28 -9.49 -4.82
C VAL A 81 -6.08 -10.32 -4.37
N GLU A 82 -5.66 -11.31 -5.15
CA GLU A 82 -4.45 -12.07 -4.85
C GLU A 82 -3.23 -11.13 -4.78
N GLY A 83 -3.10 -10.21 -5.74
CA GLY A 83 -2.03 -9.21 -5.87
C GLY A 83 -1.91 -8.18 -4.75
N THR A 84 -2.94 -8.03 -3.91
CA THR A 84 -3.03 -6.95 -2.91
C THR A 84 -3.21 -7.48 -1.48
N GLY A 85 -3.00 -8.78 -1.28
CA GLY A 85 -3.11 -9.40 0.04
C GLY A 85 -2.15 -8.80 1.07
N PRO A 86 -2.51 -8.83 2.36
CA PRO A 86 -1.68 -8.29 3.45
C PRO A 86 -0.35 -9.04 3.63
N ASP A 87 -0.26 -10.27 3.12
CA ASP A 87 0.93 -11.13 3.19
C ASP A 87 1.89 -10.92 2.00
N MET A 88 1.63 -9.95 1.13
CA MET A 88 2.46 -9.72 -0.05
C MET A 88 3.82 -9.12 0.32
N GLY A 89 4.88 -9.89 0.04
CA GLY A 89 6.27 -9.47 0.19
C GLY A 89 6.73 -8.48 -0.89
N PRO A 90 7.92 -7.88 -0.73
CA PRO A 90 8.51 -6.99 -1.72
C PRO A 90 8.67 -7.72 -3.07
N GLY A 91 8.18 -7.11 -4.15
CA GLY A 91 8.25 -7.68 -5.50
C GLY A 91 7.02 -8.49 -5.92
N MET A 92 6.11 -8.84 -5.00
CA MET A 92 4.83 -9.48 -5.30
C MET A 92 3.69 -8.47 -5.20
N GLY A 93 3.73 -7.44 -6.03
CA GLY A 93 2.62 -6.51 -6.16
C GLY A 93 1.54 -7.01 -7.12
N PRO A 94 0.42 -6.30 -7.24
CA PRO A 94 -0.61 -6.62 -8.22
C PRO A 94 -0.11 -6.56 -9.66
N VAL A 95 0.91 -5.75 -9.97
CA VAL A 95 1.61 -5.79 -11.28
C VAL A 95 2.28 -7.14 -11.51
N ALA A 96 2.97 -7.69 -10.51
CA ALA A 96 3.65 -8.97 -10.68
C ALA A 96 2.67 -10.13 -10.90
N ARG A 97 1.47 -10.05 -10.30
CA ARG A 97 0.37 -11.01 -10.52
C ARG A 97 -0.32 -10.82 -11.86
N LEU A 98 -0.78 -9.61 -12.16
CA LEU A 98 -1.58 -9.29 -13.35
C LEU A 98 -0.76 -9.28 -14.63
N CYS A 99 0.55 -9.02 -14.55
CA CYS A 99 1.44 -8.99 -15.70
C CYS A 99 2.33 -10.23 -15.79
N MET A 100 2.08 -11.30 -15.02
CA MET A 100 3.02 -12.43 -14.91
C MET A 100 3.35 -13.04 -16.28
N THR A 101 2.32 -13.21 -17.12
CA THR A 101 2.46 -13.76 -18.48
C THR A 101 3.30 -12.85 -19.35
N GLU A 102 3.01 -11.55 -19.36
CA GLU A 102 3.74 -10.57 -20.16
C GLU A 102 5.17 -10.34 -19.65
N ILE A 103 5.39 -10.48 -18.35
CA ILE A 103 6.74 -10.46 -17.78
C ILE A 103 7.53 -11.66 -18.32
N ALA A 104 6.93 -12.86 -18.34
CA ALA A 104 7.58 -14.05 -18.86
C ALA A 104 7.82 -13.98 -20.38
N GLU A 105 6.91 -13.39 -21.15
CA GLU A 105 7.01 -13.32 -22.61
C GLU A 105 7.86 -12.15 -23.13
N HIS A 106 7.84 -11.00 -22.45
CA HIS A 106 8.45 -9.77 -22.94
C HIS A 106 9.60 -9.27 -22.07
N CYS A 107 9.64 -9.65 -20.80
CA CYS A 107 10.57 -9.12 -19.80
C CYS A 107 11.35 -10.22 -19.07
N ALA A 108 11.53 -11.37 -19.71
CA ALA A 108 12.25 -12.50 -19.15
C ALA A 108 13.69 -12.09 -18.75
N GLY A 109 14.12 -12.54 -17.56
CA GLY A 109 15.47 -12.28 -17.05
C GLY A 109 15.65 -10.96 -16.29
N ILE A 110 14.58 -10.18 -16.07
CA ILE A 110 14.63 -8.97 -15.25
C ILE A 110 14.25 -9.30 -13.80
N GLU A 111 15.07 -8.85 -12.85
CA GLU A 111 14.82 -9.09 -11.43
C GLU A 111 13.61 -8.28 -10.91
N HIS A 112 12.67 -8.98 -10.26
CA HIS A 112 11.50 -8.37 -9.64
C HIS A 112 11.91 -7.48 -8.46
N GLY A 113 11.18 -6.37 -8.24
CA GLY A 113 11.44 -5.46 -7.12
C GLY A 113 12.39 -4.30 -7.43
N THR A 114 13.13 -4.34 -8.55
CA THR A 114 14.05 -3.26 -8.97
C THR A 114 13.38 -2.14 -9.78
N GLY A 115 12.09 -2.28 -10.11
CA GLY A 115 11.36 -1.37 -11.00
C GLY A 115 11.67 -1.54 -12.49
N LEU A 116 12.71 -2.30 -12.84
CA LEU A 116 13.10 -2.59 -14.23
C LEU A 116 12.02 -3.38 -14.98
N VAL A 117 11.37 -4.33 -14.30
CA VAL A 117 10.25 -5.10 -14.86
C VAL A 117 9.14 -4.15 -15.33
N ARG A 118 8.84 -3.15 -14.51
CA ARG A 118 7.81 -2.15 -14.85
C ARG A 118 8.19 -1.34 -16.07
N GLN A 119 9.46 -0.94 -16.19
CA GLN A 119 9.95 -0.19 -17.35
C GLN A 119 9.89 -1.01 -18.65
N CYS A 120 10.21 -2.30 -18.58
CA CYS A 120 10.06 -3.20 -19.70
C CYS A 120 8.59 -3.35 -20.12
N LEU A 121 7.68 -3.55 -19.16
CA LEU A 121 6.25 -3.62 -19.43
C LEU A 121 5.71 -2.32 -20.06
N GLU A 122 6.10 -1.15 -19.54
CA GLU A 122 5.69 0.15 -20.11
C GLU A 122 6.18 0.35 -21.56
N THR A 123 7.33 -0.23 -21.91
CA THR A 123 7.84 -0.22 -23.29
C THR A 123 7.00 -1.12 -24.20
N SER A 124 6.53 -2.24 -23.67
CA SER A 124 5.69 -3.22 -24.36
C SER A 124 4.19 -2.99 -24.16
N ARG A 125 3.77 -1.80 -23.70
CA ARG A 125 2.40 -1.51 -23.24
C ARG A 125 1.29 -1.82 -24.23
N SER A 126 1.57 -1.70 -25.53
CA SER A 126 0.62 -2.04 -26.59
C SER A 126 0.36 -3.54 -26.75
N LYS A 127 1.25 -4.39 -26.24
CA LYS A 127 1.18 -5.86 -26.28
C LYS A 127 0.64 -6.46 -24.99
N LEU A 128 0.48 -5.65 -23.95
CA LEU A 128 0.01 -6.11 -22.65
C LEU A 128 -1.51 -6.35 -22.65
N SER A 129 -1.95 -7.30 -21.84
CA SER A 129 -3.37 -7.46 -21.51
C SER A 129 -3.93 -6.20 -20.83
N GLU A 130 -5.24 -6.02 -20.95
CA GLU A 130 -5.95 -4.93 -20.29
C GLU A 130 -5.73 -4.95 -18.77
N GLY A 131 -5.78 -6.14 -18.16
CA GLY A 131 -5.53 -6.34 -16.73
C GLY A 131 -4.16 -5.86 -16.30
N CYS A 132 -3.10 -6.23 -17.04
CA CYS A 132 -1.75 -5.77 -16.76
C CYS A 132 -1.60 -4.25 -16.91
N ARG A 133 -2.17 -3.65 -17.96
CA ARG A 133 -2.15 -2.19 -18.18
C ARG A 133 -2.82 -1.43 -17.04
N LEU A 134 -4.00 -1.90 -16.62
CA LEU A 134 -4.73 -1.31 -15.50
C LEU A 134 -3.94 -1.45 -14.19
N ALA A 135 -3.26 -2.57 -13.98
CA ALA A 135 -2.34 -2.72 -12.85
C ALA A 135 -1.24 -1.64 -12.90
N LEU A 136 -0.55 -1.49 -14.03
CA LEU A 136 0.53 -0.50 -14.20
C LEU A 136 0.05 0.94 -13.94
N ASP A 137 -1.15 1.27 -14.38
CA ASP A 137 -1.75 2.59 -14.18
C ASP A 137 -2.12 2.88 -12.73
N ASN A 138 -2.55 1.86 -12.00
CA ASN A 138 -3.07 2.00 -10.64
C ASN A 138 -2.04 1.70 -9.53
N THR A 139 -0.82 1.30 -9.87
CA THR A 139 0.24 0.85 -8.92
C THR A 139 1.52 1.66 -8.97
N GLY A 140 1.57 2.71 -9.79
CA GLY A 140 2.80 3.45 -10.05
C GLY A 140 3.28 4.33 -8.90
N TRP A 141 4.59 4.29 -8.64
CA TRP A 141 5.29 5.30 -7.82
C TRP A 141 5.07 6.70 -8.39
N GLY A 142 4.29 7.52 -7.68
CA GLY A 142 4.34 8.98 -7.84
C GLY A 142 3.68 9.58 -9.08
N ARG A 143 2.71 8.94 -9.74
CA ARG A 143 1.79 9.68 -10.65
C ARG A 143 0.66 10.38 -9.86
N ARG A 144 1.07 11.20 -8.89
CA ARG A 144 0.45 12.51 -8.64
C ARG A 144 1.05 13.49 -9.65
N ARG A 145 0.83 13.24 -10.95
CA ARG A 145 0.98 14.26 -11.98
C ARG A 145 -0.26 14.18 -12.82
N GLY A 146 -1.05 15.24 -12.80
CA GLY A 146 -2.18 15.45 -13.70
C GLY A 146 -1.71 15.28 -15.15
N ALA A 147 -1.81 14.07 -15.65
CA ALA A 147 -1.82 13.80 -17.07
C ALA A 147 -3.29 13.63 -17.40
N SER A 148 -3.87 14.72 -17.89
CA SER A 148 -5.10 14.74 -18.64
C SER A 148 -5.24 13.45 -19.44
N PHE A 149 -6.34 12.75 -19.19
CA PHE A 149 -7.01 12.01 -20.25
C PHE A 149 -7.05 12.94 -21.47
N GLN A 150 -6.36 12.56 -22.54
CA GLN A 150 -6.63 13.11 -23.86
C GLN A 150 -7.73 12.25 -24.46
#